data_AF-A0A7W0WQR0-F1
#
_entry.id   AF-A0A7W0WQR0-F1
#
_cell.length_a   1.000
_cell.length_b   1.000
_cell.length_c   1.000
_cell.angle_alpha   90.00
_cell.angle_beta   90.00
_cell.angle_gamma   90.00
#
_symmetry.space_group_name_H-M   'P 1'
#
loop_
_entity.id
_entity.type
_entity.pdbx_description
1 polymer ?
#
loop_
_entity_poly.entity_id
_entity_poly.type
_entity_poly.pdbx_seq_one_letter_code
_entity_poly.pdbx_strand_id
1 'polypeptide(L)'
;LMFVNQDMQELREGFGKEASGASNSTLKAQEVSPGRFVAIATSRDRTIQSGALIDIRLGTPSTSDGELSASRNMSEANATFSVLTPDVPRGREPSADTVGRYYDAFPLNAKEKPDLLVSWADGPVESSVLGAANLSADFGVYLYDSGRQARLPILNNPEMWDIFARPLQTRKAPPIVGSATDPNLGGAALIGSLNAYDSTMKDFTPGSIYGIRVIEGYSSEEGFPRMFGSTMFEGQAQLGVAKLASDGSWLAKVPANVPLALQAIDRFGMSLLSEPIWFSARANESRVCGGCHEDRVKTTVVNPGLLEASVIGPTDARGTAARNTRLSSLADLANANLITTQNGKTIGDERLLGMAWDKALQPVFDAKCISCHEGTPSAANPTYTISTADGLTSVSWTFDLRGVKKPLVIDGEDLAGEWSASYFSVAGPDMEAIEDGNLVVSSEFKVYMKPQDARGSILIQKVNPTQLYPAPSSARAFTTSPHSGVGYPELTSAEFLKLILAADMGVNFYARENNPGVTSY
;
A
#
# COMPACT_ATOMS: atom_id res chain seq x y z
N LEU A 1 0.67 -0.52 -14.34
CA LEU A 1 -0.13 0.72 -14.51
C LEU A 1 -1.59 0.37 -14.71
N MET A 2 -2.48 1.24 -14.22
CA MET A 2 -3.92 1.13 -14.40
C MET A 2 -4.40 2.26 -15.31
N PHE A 3 -5.25 1.93 -16.29
CA PHE A 3 -5.84 2.86 -17.23
C PHE A 3 -7.34 2.91 -17.00
N VAL A 4 -7.88 4.12 -17.07
CA VAL A 4 -9.31 4.38 -16.98
C VAL A 4 -9.73 4.90 -18.35
N ASN A 5 -10.78 4.32 -18.92
CA ASN A 5 -11.38 4.85 -20.14
C ASN A 5 -11.93 6.27 -19.89
N GLN A 6 -12.19 7.05 -20.94
CA GLN A 6 -12.52 8.48 -20.77
C GLN A 6 -13.79 8.75 -19.95
N ASP A 7 -14.71 7.78 -19.87
CA ASP A 7 -15.96 7.90 -19.12
C ASP A 7 -15.92 7.29 -17.72
N MET A 8 -14.76 6.78 -17.29
CA MET A 8 -14.51 6.18 -15.98
C MET A 8 -15.36 4.94 -15.65
N GLN A 9 -15.94 4.29 -16.66
CA GLN A 9 -16.71 3.06 -16.47
C GLN A 9 -15.85 1.81 -16.49
N GLU A 10 -14.70 1.87 -17.15
CA GLU A 10 -13.77 0.75 -17.25
C GLU A 10 -12.40 1.16 -16.70
N LEU A 11 -12.02 0.50 -15.62
CA LEU A 11 -10.67 0.52 -15.07
C LEU A 11 -9.99 -0.80 -15.45
N ARG A 12 -8.83 -0.73 -16.10
CA ARG A 12 -8.07 -1.89 -16.56
C ARG A 12 -6.63 -1.79 -16.08
N GLU A 13 -6.11 -2.87 -15.51
CA GLU A 13 -4.71 -3.04 -15.19
C GLU A 13 -4.03 -3.77 -16.34
N GLY A 14 -2.86 -3.31 -16.83
CA GLY A 14 -2.26 -4.03 -17.96
C GLY A 14 -0.98 -3.51 -18.62
N PHE A 15 -0.20 -2.59 -18.06
CA PHE A 15 1.08 -2.19 -18.69
C PHE A 15 2.14 -1.81 -17.65
N GLY A 16 3.37 -2.31 -17.82
CA GLY A 16 4.56 -1.80 -17.14
C GLY A 16 4.73 -2.13 -15.65
N LYS A 17 4.00 -3.11 -15.09
CA LYS A 17 4.20 -3.58 -13.70
C LYS A 17 5.37 -4.56 -13.62
N GLU A 18 5.58 -5.37 -14.67
CA GLU A 18 6.64 -6.40 -14.73
C GLU A 18 7.90 -5.95 -15.52
N ALA A 19 8.28 -4.68 -15.41
CA ALA A 19 9.40 -4.09 -16.18
C ALA A 19 9.25 -4.16 -17.72
N SER A 20 8.04 -4.48 -18.23
CA SER A 20 7.67 -4.49 -19.65
C SER A 20 7.31 -3.11 -20.21
N GLY A 21 7.38 -2.07 -19.37
CA GLY A 21 7.00 -0.70 -19.71
C GLY A 21 8.01 0.00 -20.63
N ALA A 22 7.55 1.04 -21.31
CA ALA A 22 8.41 1.87 -22.18
C ALA A 22 9.44 2.72 -21.40
N SER A 23 9.21 2.91 -20.11
CA SER A 23 9.98 3.71 -19.15
C SER A 23 9.54 3.36 -17.73
N ASN A 24 10.28 3.82 -16.71
CA ASN A 24 9.90 3.57 -15.30
C ASN A 24 8.67 4.38 -14.84
N SER A 25 8.27 5.41 -15.60
CA SER A 25 7.08 6.22 -15.35
C SER A 25 6.30 6.46 -16.64
N THR A 26 4.99 6.22 -16.61
CA THR A 26 4.07 6.54 -17.72
C THR A 26 2.96 7.43 -17.19
N LEU A 27 2.76 8.59 -17.81
CA LEU A 27 1.90 9.66 -17.29
C LEU A 27 0.84 10.08 -18.31
N LYS A 28 -0.27 10.64 -17.79
CA LYS A 28 -1.30 11.38 -18.53
C LYS A 28 -1.91 10.61 -19.71
N ALA A 29 -2.08 9.31 -19.55
CA ALA A 29 -2.63 8.45 -20.60
C ALA A 29 -4.02 8.95 -21.06
N GLN A 30 -4.26 8.95 -22.37
CA GLN A 30 -5.54 9.24 -23.01
C GLN A 30 -5.93 8.08 -23.91
N GLU A 31 -7.16 7.60 -23.79
CA GLU A 31 -7.69 6.57 -24.69
C GLU A 31 -7.83 7.13 -26.11
N VAL A 32 -7.28 6.40 -27.07
CA VAL A 32 -7.36 6.67 -28.52
C VAL A 32 -8.56 5.92 -29.10
N SER A 33 -8.71 4.66 -28.69
CA SER A 33 -9.80 3.74 -29.05
C SER A 33 -9.83 2.58 -28.03
N PRO A 34 -10.86 1.72 -28.01
CA PRO A 34 -10.95 0.65 -27.02
C PRO A 34 -9.68 -0.19 -26.90
N GLY A 35 -9.08 -0.19 -25.70
CA GLY A 35 -7.85 -0.91 -25.38
C GLY A 35 -6.54 -0.27 -25.89
N ARG A 36 -6.59 0.92 -26.48
CA ARG A 36 -5.43 1.64 -27.03
C ARG A 36 -5.32 3.05 -26.46
N PHE A 37 -4.14 3.41 -25.99
CA PHE A 37 -3.87 4.66 -25.26
C PHE A 37 -2.65 5.38 -25.83
N VAL A 38 -2.65 6.71 -25.77
CA VAL A 38 -1.44 7.52 -25.93
C VAL A 38 -1.01 8.03 -24.56
N ALA A 39 0.27 8.03 -24.26
CA ALA A 39 0.79 8.47 -22.96
C ALA A 39 2.18 9.09 -23.07
N ILE A 40 2.64 9.68 -21.96
CA ILE A 40 3.98 10.24 -21.81
C ILE A 40 4.88 9.24 -21.10
N ALA A 41 5.97 8.81 -21.75
CA ALA A 41 7.00 7.94 -21.20
C ALA A 41 8.19 8.76 -20.70
N THR A 42 8.54 8.61 -19.42
CA THR A 42 9.52 9.47 -18.73
C THR A 42 10.23 8.74 -17.57
N SER A 43 11.29 9.33 -17.02
CA SER A 43 11.99 8.86 -15.82
C SER A 43 11.60 9.65 -14.56
N ARG A 44 11.51 8.98 -13.41
CA ARG A 44 11.14 9.60 -12.11
C ARG A 44 12.15 10.64 -11.60
N ASP A 45 13.39 10.58 -12.05
CA ASP A 45 14.55 11.19 -11.41
C ASP A 45 15.16 12.40 -12.13
N ARG A 46 14.73 12.75 -13.36
CA ARG A 46 15.26 13.94 -14.09
C ARG A 46 14.29 14.64 -15.03
N THR A 47 13.25 13.97 -15.49
CA THR A 47 12.26 14.50 -16.43
C THR A 47 10.97 14.81 -15.68
N ILE A 48 10.83 16.03 -15.19
CA ILE A 48 9.66 16.46 -14.42
C ILE A 48 8.43 16.43 -15.36
N GLN A 49 7.57 15.43 -15.16
CA GLN A 49 6.23 15.27 -15.76
C GLN A 49 6.11 15.40 -17.29
N SER A 50 7.19 15.24 -18.07
CA SER A 50 7.19 15.41 -19.53
C SER A 50 8.27 14.55 -20.19
N GLY A 51 8.01 14.03 -21.39
CA GLY A 51 8.88 13.02 -22.02
C GLY A 51 8.43 12.65 -23.43
N ALA A 52 8.68 11.41 -23.84
CA ALA A 52 8.33 10.91 -25.17
C ALA A 52 6.85 10.51 -25.28
N LEU A 53 6.25 10.65 -26.46
CA LEU A 53 4.94 10.09 -26.76
C LEU A 53 5.04 8.61 -27.09
N ILE A 54 4.20 7.81 -26.43
CA ILE A 54 4.05 6.38 -26.69
C ILE A 54 2.60 6.02 -26.98
N ASP A 55 2.39 5.05 -27.87
CA ASP A 55 1.12 4.41 -28.18
C ASP A 55 1.12 3.03 -27.53
N ILE A 56 0.24 2.83 -26.55
CA ILE A 56 0.10 1.62 -25.74
C ILE A 56 -1.11 0.84 -26.25
N ARG A 57 -0.95 -0.47 -26.42
CA ARG A 57 -2.00 -1.40 -26.86
C ARG A 57 -2.12 -2.49 -25.82
N LEU A 58 -3.25 -2.55 -25.12
CA LEU A 58 -3.44 -3.48 -23.99
C LEU A 58 -3.72 -4.93 -24.43
N GLY A 59 -4.06 -5.14 -25.69
CA GLY A 59 -4.40 -6.45 -26.22
C GLY A 59 -4.06 -6.60 -27.71
N THR A 60 -4.66 -7.59 -28.36
CA THR A 60 -4.44 -7.88 -29.77
C THR A 60 -4.98 -6.76 -30.65
N PRO A 61 -4.13 -6.09 -31.47
CA PRO A 61 -4.58 -5.01 -32.34
C PRO A 61 -5.55 -5.52 -33.40
N SER A 62 -6.58 -4.73 -33.70
CA SER A 62 -7.53 -4.99 -34.77
C SER A 62 -7.98 -3.69 -35.43
N THR A 63 -8.03 -3.69 -36.76
CA THR A 63 -8.41 -2.52 -37.55
C THR A 63 -9.80 -2.73 -38.15
N SER A 64 -10.68 -1.76 -37.97
CA SER A 64 -11.98 -1.68 -38.65
C SER A 64 -12.16 -0.27 -39.19
N ASP A 65 -12.60 -0.13 -40.43
CA ASP A 65 -12.89 1.18 -41.05
C ASP A 65 -11.74 2.20 -40.97
N GLY A 66 -10.48 1.72 -40.99
CA GLY A 66 -9.28 2.56 -40.90
C GLY A 66 -8.86 2.94 -39.47
N GLU A 67 -9.66 2.58 -38.47
CA GLU A 67 -9.41 2.84 -37.05
C GLU A 67 -8.87 1.57 -36.38
N LEU A 68 -7.76 1.71 -35.65
CA LEU A 68 -7.10 0.64 -34.92
C LEU A 68 -7.54 0.67 -33.45
N SER A 69 -7.95 -0.48 -32.94
CA SER A 69 -8.23 -0.76 -31.52
C SER A 69 -7.39 -1.94 -31.01
N ALA A 70 -7.37 -2.16 -29.70
CA ALA A 70 -6.65 -3.28 -29.07
C ALA A 70 -7.47 -3.92 -27.94
N SER A 71 -8.78 -4.06 -28.15
CA SER A 71 -9.75 -4.49 -27.14
C SER A 71 -9.86 -6.00 -26.93
N ARG A 72 -9.18 -6.83 -27.73
CA ARG A 72 -9.25 -8.28 -27.65
C ARG A 72 -8.10 -8.85 -26.83
N ASN A 73 -8.37 -9.85 -25.99
CA ASN A 73 -7.36 -10.53 -25.16
C ASN A 73 -6.50 -9.57 -24.35
N MET A 74 -7.11 -8.52 -23.79
CA MET A 74 -6.37 -7.52 -23.01
C MET A 74 -5.79 -8.15 -21.75
N SER A 75 -4.47 -8.07 -21.59
CA SER A 75 -3.74 -8.51 -20.42
C SER A 75 -2.37 -7.85 -20.40
N GLU A 76 -1.72 -7.79 -19.24
CA GLU A 76 -0.35 -7.28 -19.17
C GLU A 76 0.62 -8.07 -20.07
N ALA A 77 0.46 -9.40 -20.15
CA ALA A 77 1.29 -10.26 -20.99
C ALA A 77 1.11 -10.01 -22.50
N ASN A 78 -0.06 -9.52 -22.92
CA ASN A 78 -0.36 -9.22 -24.32
C ASN A 78 -0.18 -7.73 -24.67
N ALA A 79 0.15 -6.89 -23.68
CA ALA A 79 0.30 -5.47 -23.87
C ALA A 79 1.58 -5.15 -24.64
N THR A 80 1.49 -4.22 -25.58
CA THR A 80 2.61 -3.74 -26.38
C THR A 80 2.61 -2.22 -26.43
N PHE A 81 3.71 -1.64 -26.88
CA PHE A 81 3.77 -0.20 -27.16
C PHE A 81 4.60 0.10 -28.39
N SER A 82 4.38 1.27 -28.99
CA SER A 82 5.26 1.87 -29.97
C SER A 82 5.63 3.29 -29.53
N VAL A 83 6.85 3.72 -29.85
CA VAL A 83 7.31 5.07 -29.53
C VAL A 83 6.98 5.97 -30.72
N LEU A 84 6.12 6.96 -30.52
CA LEU A 84 5.73 7.89 -31.57
C LEU A 84 6.82 8.93 -31.83
N THR A 85 7.59 9.27 -30.80
CA THR A 85 8.66 10.29 -30.83
C THR A 85 9.99 9.69 -30.38
N PRO A 86 10.64 8.85 -31.20
CA PRO A 86 11.82 8.09 -30.82
C PRO A 86 13.03 8.95 -30.46
N ASP A 87 13.09 10.19 -30.97
CA ASP A 87 14.19 11.12 -30.70
C ASP A 87 14.13 11.74 -29.30
N VAL A 88 12.98 11.68 -28.62
CA VAL A 88 12.80 12.23 -27.28
C VAL A 88 13.24 11.18 -26.23
N PRO A 89 14.18 11.50 -25.34
CA PRO A 89 14.60 10.59 -24.28
C PRO A 89 13.44 10.17 -23.36
N ARG A 90 13.55 8.93 -22.87
CA ARG A 90 12.60 8.33 -21.92
C ARG A 90 13.22 8.06 -20.54
N GLY A 91 14.54 8.15 -20.45
CA GLY A 91 15.34 7.78 -19.30
C GLY A 91 16.43 8.80 -18.99
N ARG A 92 17.61 8.31 -18.63
CA ARG A 92 18.80 9.12 -18.29
C ARG A 92 19.67 9.46 -19.50
N GLU A 93 19.23 9.09 -20.71
CA GLU A 93 19.95 9.39 -21.94
C GLU A 93 19.94 10.91 -22.18
N PRO A 94 21.10 11.51 -22.53
CA PRO A 94 21.15 12.93 -22.86
C PRO A 94 20.24 13.27 -24.02
N SER A 95 19.49 14.37 -23.92
CA SER A 95 18.81 14.97 -25.05
C SER A 95 19.78 15.82 -25.89
N ALA A 96 19.56 15.89 -27.21
CA ALA A 96 20.24 16.88 -28.02
C ALA A 96 19.58 18.26 -27.82
N ASP A 97 20.32 19.35 -28.02
CA ASP A 97 19.78 20.72 -27.81
C ASP A 97 18.55 21.04 -28.66
N THR A 98 18.36 20.33 -29.77
CA THR A 98 17.21 20.45 -30.69
C THR A 98 16.05 19.50 -30.36
N VAL A 99 16.21 18.64 -29.34
CA VAL A 99 15.23 17.64 -28.91
C VAL A 99 14.48 18.19 -27.70
N GLY A 100 13.23 18.61 -27.92
CA GLY A 100 12.31 19.05 -26.88
C GLY A 100 11.58 17.92 -26.16
N ARG A 101 10.48 18.26 -25.46
CA ARG A 101 9.71 17.33 -24.62
C ARG A 101 8.19 17.50 -24.79
N TYR A 102 7.44 16.42 -24.60
CA TYR A 102 5.97 16.45 -24.61
C TYR A 102 5.40 16.44 -23.19
N TYR A 103 4.47 17.35 -22.90
CA TYR A 103 3.77 17.39 -21.63
C TYR A 103 2.53 16.51 -21.62
N ASP A 104 1.73 16.53 -22.68
CA ASP A 104 0.54 15.67 -22.84
C ASP A 104 0.20 15.49 -24.33
N ALA A 105 -0.81 14.65 -24.58
CA ALA A 105 -1.42 14.50 -25.89
C ALA A 105 -2.92 14.17 -25.79
N PHE A 106 -3.68 14.63 -26.76
CA PHE A 106 -5.07 14.26 -26.99
C PHE A 106 -5.25 13.70 -28.41
N PRO A 107 -5.79 12.49 -28.57
CA PRO A 107 -5.97 11.88 -29.89
C PRO A 107 -7.13 12.50 -30.66
N LEU A 108 -6.92 12.79 -31.95
CA LEU A 108 -7.94 13.32 -32.86
C LEU A 108 -8.56 12.22 -33.75
N ASN A 109 -7.90 11.08 -33.88
CA ASN A 109 -8.38 9.88 -34.54
C ASN A 109 -7.65 8.65 -34.00
N ALA A 110 -8.10 7.46 -34.38
CA ALA A 110 -7.50 6.19 -34.01
C ALA A 110 -6.86 5.45 -35.20
N LYS A 111 -6.34 6.17 -36.20
CA LYS A 111 -5.48 5.57 -37.24
C LYS A 111 -4.27 4.86 -36.60
N GLU A 112 -3.63 3.93 -37.33
CA GLU A 112 -2.39 3.26 -36.88
C GLU A 112 -1.34 4.26 -36.38
N LYS A 113 -1.21 5.40 -37.07
CA LYS A 113 -0.43 6.55 -36.63
C LYS A 113 -1.40 7.73 -36.42
N PRO A 114 -1.82 8.01 -35.17
CA PRO A 114 -2.89 8.96 -34.90
C PRO A 114 -2.41 10.41 -35.05
N ASP A 115 -3.30 11.29 -35.50
CA ASP A 115 -3.08 12.73 -35.38
C ASP A 115 -3.39 13.15 -33.94
N LEU A 116 -2.52 13.94 -33.32
CA LEU A 116 -2.60 14.30 -31.90
C LEU A 116 -2.61 15.83 -31.73
N LEU A 117 -3.40 16.35 -30.81
CA LEU A 117 -3.10 17.65 -30.17
C LEU A 117 -2.11 17.39 -29.06
N VAL A 118 -1.01 18.13 -29.03
CA VAL A 118 0.09 17.89 -28.08
C VAL A 118 0.56 19.19 -27.46
N SER A 119 1.01 19.11 -26.21
CA SER A 119 1.77 20.19 -25.60
C SER A 119 3.26 19.90 -25.67
N TRP A 120 4.02 20.81 -26.29
CA TRP A 120 5.42 20.62 -26.64
C TRP A 120 6.25 21.84 -26.25
N ALA A 121 7.45 21.60 -25.71
CA ALA A 121 8.45 22.62 -25.44
C ALA A 121 9.79 22.22 -26.08
N ASP A 122 10.45 23.17 -26.74
CA ASP A 122 11.79 22.99 -27.30
C ASP A 122 12.89 22.97 -26.21
N GLY A 123 14.11 22.67 -26.64
CA GLY A 123 15.32 22.69 -25.81
C GLY A 123 15.53 21.41 -24.96
N PRO A 124 16.72 21.26 -24.35
CA PRO A 124 17.11 20.04 -23.66
C PRO A 124 16.06 19.57 -22.66
N VAL A 125 15.76 18.27 -22.66
CA VAL A 125 14.73 17.63 -21.82
C VAL A 125 15.09 17.72 -20.33
N GLU A 126 16.37 17.78 -19.99
CA GLU A 126 16.90 17.85 -18.63
C GLU A 126 16.64 19.23 -17.99
N SER A 127 15.82 19.24 -16.93
CA SER A 127 15.50 20.48 -16.20
C SER A 127 16.75 21.17 -15.61
N SER A 128 17.78 20.41 -15.24
CA SER A 128 19.04 20.96 -14.74
C SER A 128 19.84 21.70 -15.82
N VAL A 129 19.77 21.25 -17.08
CA VAL A 129 20.46 21.90 -18.21
C VAL A 129 19.75 23.21 -18.57
N LEU A 130 18.42 23.19 -18.64
CA LEU A 130 17.63 24.42 -18.79
C LEU A 130 17.90 25.41 -17.65
N GLY A 131 17.88 24.94 -16.40
CA GLY A 131 18.15 25.77 -15.23
C GLY A 131 19.55 26.38 -15.25
N ALA A 132 20.57 25.63 -15.65
CA ALA A 132 21.93 26.13 -15.83
C ALA A 132 22.01 27.22 -16.93
N ALA A 133 21.14 27.15 -17.94
CA ALA A 133 21.00 28.17 -18.97
C ALA A 133 20.05 29.33 -18.57
N ASN A 134 19.52 29.33 -17.34
CA ASN A 134 18.49 30.26 -16.86
C ASN A 134 17.23 30.29 -17.76
N LEU A 135 16.90 29.13 -18.33
CA LEU A 135 15.71 28.88 -19.14
C LEU A 135 14.74 27.97 -18.40
N SER A 136 13.48 28.01 -18.82
CA SER A 136 12.45 27.06 -18.40
C SER A 136 11.78 26.46 -19.65
N ALA A 137 11.13 25.31 -19.51
CA ALA A 137 10.34 24.76 -20.61
C ALA A 137 9.21 25.74 -20.96
N ASP A 138 9.01 26.02 -22.24
CA ASP A 138 7.93 26.86 -22.76
C ASP A 138 6.98 25.97 -23.57
N PHE A 139 5.88 25.52 -22.95
CA PHE A 139 4.96 24.58 -23.57
C PHE A 139 3.90 25.31 -24.39
N GLY A 140 3.90 25.07 -25.70
CA GLY A 140 2.83 25.46 -26.62
C GLY A 140 1.98 24.27 -27.05
N VAL A 141 0.83 24.56 -27.66
CA VAL A 141 -0.07 23.57 -28.29
C VAL A 141 0.24 23.43 -29.78
N TYR A 142 0.39 22.18 -30.22
CA TYR A 142 0.70 21.82 -31.60
C TYR A 142 -0.26 20.73 -32.10
N LEU A 143 -0.54 20.74 -33.40
CA LEU A 143 -1.04 19.57 -34.11
C LEU A 143 0.16 18.70 -34.49
N TYR A 144 0.16 17.45 -34.04
CA TYR A 144 1.22 16.49 -34.30
C TYR A 144 0.72 15.38 -35.22
N ASP A 145 1.37 15.27 -36.37
CA ASP A 145 1.23 14.15 -37.30
C ASP A 145 2.25 13.07 -36.91
N SER A 146 1.80 12.01 -36.22
CA SER A 146 2.68 10.91 -35.81
C SER A 146 3.18 10.06 -37.00
N GLY A 147 2.52 10.17 -38.16
CA GLY A 147 2.93 9.61 -39.43
C GLY A 147 4.25 10.16 -39.93
N ARG A 148 4.28 11.49 -40.02
CA ARG A 148 5.40 12.30 -40.50
C ARG A 148 6.35 12.75 -39.40
N GLN A 149 5.96 12.55 -38.14
CA GLN A 149 6.64 13.05 -36.95
C GLN A 149 6.84 14.58 -37.01
N ALA A 150 5.84 15.29 -37.53
CA ALA A 150 5.87 16.73 -37.74
C ALA A 150 4.88 17.44 -36.82
N ARG A 151 5.28 18.60 -36.31
CA ARG A 151 4.46 19.48 -35.46
C ARG A 151 4.06 20.73 -36.24
N LEU A 152 2.79 21.11 -36.15
CA LEU A 152 2.25 22.37 -36.67
C LEU A 152 1.81 23.22 -35.47
N PRO A 153 2.38 24.44 -35.27
CA PRO A 153 2.02 25.28 -34.13
C PRO A 153 0.56 25.74 -34.22
N ILE A 154 -0.15 25.70 -33.09
CA ILE A 154 -1.51 26.25 -32.95
C ILE A 154 -1.48 27.48 -32.06
N LEU A 155 -0.87 27.34 -30.88
CA LEU A 155 -0.79 28.37 -29.85
C LEU A 155 0.51 28.20 -29.08
N ASN A 156 1.23 29.28 -28.82
CA ASN A 156 2.27 29.31 -27.80
C ASN A 156 2.33 30.71 -27.20
N ASN A 157 1.87 30.86 -25.96
CA ASN A 157 1.96 32.10 -25.21
C ASN A 157 3.22 32.10 -24.34
N PRO A 158 4.23 32.95 -24.63
CA PRO A 158 5.50 32.94 -23.89
C PRO A 158 5.37 33.33 -22.40
N GLU A 159 4.22 33.82 -21.95
CA GLU A 159 3.96 34.17 -20.56
C GLU A 159 3.37 33.01 -19.73
N MET A 160 2.98 31.89 -20.34
CA MET A 160 2.35 30.77 -19.64
C MET A 160 2.49 29.43 -20.38
N TRP A 161 2.28 28.32 -19.68
CA TRP A 161 2.23 27.01 -20.32
C TRP A 161 0.84 26.74 -20.92
N ASP A 162 0.80 26.48 -22.22
CA ASP A 162 -0.40 26.02 -22.92
C ASP A 162 -0.45 24.48 -22.92
N ILE A 163 -1.09 23.95 -21.88
CA ILE A 163 -1.19 22.50 -21.60
C ILE A 163 -2.62 21.99 -21.60
N PHE A 164 -2.78 20.68 -21.77
CA PHE A 164 -4.03 19.92 -21.72
C PHE A 164 -5.08 20.36 -22.74
N ALA A 165 -4.64 20.64 -23.97
CA ALA A 165 -5.52 21.02 -25.06
C ALA A 165 -6.60 19.95 -25.31
N ARG A 166 -7.87 20.37 -25.34
CA ARG A 166 -9.03 19.52 -25.64
C ARG A 166 -9.87 20.18 -26.75
N PRO A 167 -10.14 19.50 -27.86
CA PRO A 167 -11.01 20.05 -28.89
C PRO A 167 -12.46 20.06 -28.40
N LEU A 168 -13.22 21.10 -28.79
CA LEU A 168 -14.66 21.11 -28.60
C LEU A 168 -15.30 20.15 -29.60
N GLN A 169 -15.82 19.03 -29.12
CA GLN A 169 -16.41 17.98 -29.95
C GLN A 169 -17.64 17.36 -29.30
N THR A 170 -18.52 16.80 -30.14
CA THR A 170 -19.67 16.02 -29.66
C THR A 170 -19.17 14.70 -29.06
N ARG A 171 -19.67 14.32 -27.89
CA ARG A 171 -19.36 13.03 -27.24
C ARG A 171 -20.64 12.26 -26.92
N LYS A 172 -20.58 10.93 -27.03
CA LYS A 172 -21.66 10.06 -26.55
C LYS A 172 -21.73 10.17 -25.02
N ALA A 173 -22.93 10.40 -24.48
CA ALA A 173 -23.13 10.34 -23.04
C ALA A 173 -22.84 8.91 -22.56
N PRO A 174 -22.02 8.73 -21.51
CA PRO A 174 -21.77 7.42 -20.93
C PRO A 174 -23.07 6.79 -20.42
N PRO A 175 -23.23 5.45 -20.48
CA PRO A 175 -24.36 4.75 -19.86
C PRO A 175 -24.53 5.16 -18.39
N ILE A 176 -25.76 5.42 -17.94
CA ILE A 176 -26.01 5.66 -16.51
C ILE A 176 -26.01 4.30 -15.81
N VAL A 177 -25.06 4.08 -14.91
CA VAL A 177 -25.06 2.90 -14.03
C VAL A 177 -25.97 3.19 -12.84
N GLY A 178 -26.92 2.29 -12.58
CA GLY A 178 -27.82 2.41 -11.43
C GLY A 178 -27.07 2.30 -10.09
N SER A 179 -27.59 2.91 -9.04
CA SER A 179 -27.08 2.70 -7.69
C SER A 179 -27.41 1.27 -7.24
N ALA A 180 -26.37 0.50 -6.92
CA ALA A 180 -26.51 -0.80 -6.26
C ALA A 180 -26.34 -0.59 -4.74
N THR A 181 -27.44 -0.24 -4.06
CA THR A 181 -27.45 -0.08 -2.60
C THR A 181 -28.50 -0.98 -1.95
N ASP A 182 -28.17 -1.54 -0.79
CA ASP A 182 -29.07 -2.31 0.07
C ASP A 182 -29.36 -1.53 1.36
N PRO A 183 -30.55 -0.92 1.49
CA PRO A 183 -30.94 -0.17 2.69
C PRO A 183 -30.87 -0.98 3.99
N ASN A 184 -30.93 -2.32 3.92
CA ASN A 184 -30.85 -3.19 5.09
C ASN A 184 -29.45 -3.23 5.73
N LEU A 185 -28.44 -2.66 5.07
CA LEU A 185 -27.11 -2.48 5.64
C LEU A 185 -27.02 -1.32 6.63
N GLY A 186 -28.06 -0.48 6.74
CA GLY A 186 -28.17 0.52 7.80
C GLY A 186 -27.04 1.56 7.81
N GLY A 187 -26.47 1.86 6.64
CA GLY A 187 -25.34 2.78 6.46
C GLY A 187 -23.96 2.11 6.45
N ALA A 188 -23.85 0.85 6.86
CA ALA A 188 -22.62 0.07 6.68
C ALA A 188 -22.42 -0.33 5.22
N ALA A 189 -21.22 -0.80 4.87
CA ALA A 189 -20.96 -1.51 3.63
C ALA A 189 -20.79 -3.02 3.92
N LEU A 190 -21.15 -3.87 2.95
CA LEU A 190 -20.91 -5.31 3.00
C LEU A 190 -19.73 -5.65 2.10
N ILE A 191 -18.71 -6.31 2.64
CA ILE A 191 -17.56 -6.79 1.87
C ILE A 191 -17.37 -8.30 2.03
N GLY A 192 -16.69 -8.95 1.08
CA GLY A 192 -16.30 -10.35 1.22
C GLY A 192 -15.73 -10.96 -0.05
N SER A 193 -15.52 -12.29 -0.02
CA SER A 193 -15.14 -13.05 -1.21
C SER A 193 -15.88 -14.38 -1.31
N LEU A 194 -15.96 -14.93 -2.53
CA LEU A 194 -16.55 -16.26 -2.75
C LEU A 194 -15.63 -17.37 -2.24
N ASN A 195 -14.33 -17.27 -2.43
CA ASN A 195 -13.34 -18.22 -1.90
C ASN A 195 -11.98 -17.55 -1.65
N ALA A 196 -11.58 -17.38 -0.39
CA ALA A 196 -10.30 -16.77 -0.04
C ALA A 196 -9.06 -17.58 -0.50
N TYR A 197 -9.23 -18.87 -0.81
CA TYR A 197 -8.16 -19.71 -1.37
C TYR A 197 -7.94 -19.51 -2.87
N ASP A 198 -8.85 -18.84 -3.59
CA ASP A 198 -8.63 -18.46 -5.01
C ASP A 198 -7.74 -17.21 -5.04
N SER A 199 -6.44 -17.38 -5.29
CA SER A 199 -5.44 -16.31 -5.29
C SER A 199 -4.39 -16.52 -6.38
N THR A 200 -3.94 -15.43 -7.00
CA THR A 200 -2.79 -15.43 -7.93
C THR A 200 -1.48 -15.01 -7.26
N MET A 201 -1.55 -14.52 -6.02
CA MET A 201 -0.39 -13.98 -5.30
C MET A 201 0.26 -15.01 -4.39
N LYS A 202 -0.52 -15.98 -3.89
CA LYS A 202 -0.05 -16.99 -2.96
C LYS A 202 -0.89 -18.27 -3.03
N ASP A 203 -0.20 -19.40 -3.09
CA ASP A 203 -0.82 -20.71 -2.88
C ASP A 203 -1.03 -20.95 -1.38
N PHE A 204 -2.27 -20.80 -0.92
CA PHE A 204 -2.64 -21.09 0.46
C PHE A 204 -2.85 -22.58 0.67
N THR A 205 -2.18 -23.16 1.67
CA THR A 205 -2.49 -24.53 2.10
C THR A 205 -3.95 -24.62 2.55
N PRO A 206 -4.77 -25.57 2.06
CA PRO A 206 -6.15 -25.72 2.50
C PRO A 206 -6.28 -25.79 4.02
N GLY A 207 -7.19 -25.00 4.59
CA GLY A 207 -7.40 -24.89 6.04
C GLY A 207 -6.39 -24.00 6.78
N SER A 208 -5.42 -23.39 6.09
CA SER A 208 -4.45 -22.48 6.73
C SER A 208 -5.04 -21.13 7.12
N ILE A 209 -6.04 -20.65 6.36
CA ILE A 209 -6.72 -19.38 6.63
C ILE A 209 -7.81 -19.64 7.69
N TYR A 210 -7.70 -18.98 8.84
CA TYR A 210 -8.74 -18.97 9.86
C TYR A 210 -9.83 -17.94 9.55
N GLY A 211 -9.42 -16.75 9.10
CA GLY A 211 -10.32 -15.64 8.82
C GLY A 211 -9.61 -14.50 8.11
N ILE A 212 -10.37 -13.46 7.80
CA ILE A 212 -9.89 -12.25 7.15
C ILE A 212 -9.95 -11.09 8.13
N ARG A 213 -8.79 -10.58 8.54
CA ARG A 213 -8.69 -9.36 9.34
C ARG A 213 -9.01 -8.16 8.46
N VAL A 214 -9.97 -7.35 8.89
CA VAL A 214 -10.30 -6.07 8.26
C VAL A 214 -9.55 -4.96 8.98
N ILE A 215 -8.83 -4.13 8.22
CA ILE A 215 -8.03 -3.02 8.72
C ILE A 215 -8.61 -1.71 8.18
N GLU A 216 -8.78 -0.72 9.05
CA GLU A 216 -9.02 0.67 8.68
C GLU A 216 -7.69 1.45 8.64
N GLY A 217 -7.47 2.20 7.57
CA GLY A 217 -6.36 3.17 7.49
C GLY A 217 -6.72 4.56 8.02
N TYR A 218 -5.74 5.28 8.54
CA TYR A 218 -5.83 6.70 8.87
C TYR A 218 -4.48 7.40 8.74
N SER A 219 -4.52 8.68 8.36
CA SER A 219 -3.34 9.46 8.03
C SER A 219 -3.01 10.49 9.12
N SER A 220 -1.90 11.22 8.91
CA SER A 220 -1.49 12.31 9.79
C SER A 220 -2.49 13.48 9.84
N GLU A 221 -3.44 13.54 8.90
CA GLU A 221 -4.52 14.54 8.89
C GLU A 221 -5.42 14.44 10.14
N GLU A 222 -5.40 13.32 10.87
CA GLU A 222 -6.09 13.15 12.16
C GLU A 222 -5.30 13.75 13.36
N GLY A 223 -4.29 14.60 13.11
CA GLY A 223 -3.52 15.29 14.16
C GLY A 223 -2.29 14.52 14.64
N PHE A 224 -1.88 13.48 13.93
CA PHE A 224 -0.64 12.76 14.23
C PHE A 224 0.58 13.50 13.65
N PRO A 225 1.80 13.21 14.14
CA PRO A 225 3.02 13.54 13.41
C PRO A 225 2.99 12.92 12.00
N ARG A 226 3.73 13.52 11.07
CA ARG A 226 3.80 13.02 9.68
C ARG A 226 4.25 11.56 9.61
N MET A 227 5.16 11.16 10.51
CA MET A 227 5.63 9.79 10.64
C MET A 227 4.96 9.11 11.83
N PHE A 228 4.25 8.00 11.58
CA PHE A 228 3.64 7.18 12.63
C PHE A 228 4.67 6.35 13.39
N GLY A 229 5.87 6.20 12.84
CA GLY A 229 7.01 5.47 13.35
C GLY A 229 8.17 5.60 12.36
N SER A 230 9.25 4.86 12.57
CA SER A 230 10.39 4.72 11.64
C SER A 230 10.09 3.90 10.38
N THR A 231 8.88 3.35 10.24
CA THR A 231 8.48 2.60 9.06
C THR A 231 7.61 3.46 8.14
N MET A 232 7.51 3.07 6.86
CA MET A 232 6.72 3.79 5.85
C MET A 232 5.20 3.50 5.92
N PHE A 233 4.72 2.96 7.04
CA PHE A 233 3.31 2.65 7.22
C PHE A 233 2.59 3.77 7.97
N GLU A 234 1.45 4.20 7.42
CA GLU A 234 0.53 5.09 8.12
C GLU A 234 -0.29 4.33 9.19
N GLY A 235 -1.12 5.06 9.93
CA GLY A 235 -1.95 4.54 11.00
C GLY A 235 -2.93 3.46 10.54
N GLN A 236 -3.06 2.40 11.34
CA GLN A 236 -3.94 1.27 11.08
C GLN A 236 -4.73 0.88 12.34
N ALA A 237 -5.97 0.43 12.15
CA ALA A 237 -6.81 -0.14 13.21
C ALA A 237 -7.46 -1.44 12.74
N GLN A 238 -7.35 -2.52 13.52
CA GLN A 238 -8.10 -3.75 13.30
C GLN A 238 -9.59 -3.50 13.61
N LEU A 239 -10.46 -3.64 12.61
CA LEU A 239 -11.90 -3.51 12.79
C LEU A 239 -12.58 -4.82 13.22
N GLY A 240 -11.95 -5.95 12.93
CA GLY A 240 -12.43 -7.28 13.29
C GLY A 240 -11.88 -8.35 12.38
N VAL A 241 -12.12 -9.62 12.73
CA VAL A 241 -11.74 -10.78 11.93
C VAL A 241 -13.00 -11.46 11.41
N ALA A 242 -13.23 -11.34 10.10
CA ALA A 242 -14.31 -12.04 9.43
C ALA A 242 -14.02 -13.54 9.38
N LYS A 243 -14.93 -14.34 9.90
CA LYS A 243 -14.76 -15.80 9.92
C LYS A 243 -14.82 -16.36 8.50
N LEU A 244 -13.88 -17.26 8.18
CA LEU A 244 -13.94 -18.05 6.97
C LEU A 244 -14.94 -19.21 7.13
N ALA A 245 -15.84 -19.36 6.18
CA ALA A 245 -16.73 -20.50 6.08
C ALA A 245 -16.00 -21.74 5.52
N SER A 246 -16.63 -22.91 5.57
CA SER A 246 -15.99 -24.17 5.17
C SER A 246 -15.77 -24.27 3.65
N ASP A 247 -16.59 -23.56 2.87
CA ASP A 247 -16.43 -23.38 1.42
C ASP A 247 -15.37 -22.33 1.04
N GLY A 248 -14.72 -21.69 2.02
CA GLY A 248 -13.74 -20.63 1.81
C GLY A 248 -14.33 -19.24 1.63
N SER A 249 -15.66 -19.09 1.66
CA SER A 249 -16.32 -17.78 1.59
C SER A 249 -16.24 -17.02 2.90
N TRP A 250 -16.31 -15.70 2.85
CA TRP A 250 -16.43 -14.85 4.04
C TRP A 250 -17.20 -13.57 3.72
N LEU A 251 -17.83 -12.99 4.75
CA LEU A 251 -18.53 -11.71 4.66
C LEU A 251 -18.30 -10.88 5.93
N ALA A 252 -18.17 -9.57 5.76
CA ALA A 252 -18.08 -8.60 6.85
C ALA A 252 -18.91 -7.34 6.59
N LYS A 253 -19.55 -6.82 7.63
CA LYS A 253 -20.09 -5.44 7.63
C LYS A 253 -19.00 -4.50 8.12
N VAL A 254 -18.69 -3.48 7.33
CA VAL A 254 -17.58 -2.54 7.55
C VAL A 254 -18.06 -1.10 7.46
N PRO A 255 -17.34 -0.13 8.08
CA PRO A 255 -17.69 1.27 7.96
C PRO A 255 -17.66 1.72 6.50
N ALA A 256 -18.66 2.50 6.12
CA ALA A 256 -18.70 3.11 4.80
C ALA A 256 -17.74 4.31 4.69
N ASN A 257 -17.25 4.57 3.48
CA ASN A 257 -16.42 5.72 3.12
C ASN A 257 -15.15 5.87 3.96
N VAL A 258 -14.52 4.76 4.34
CA VAL A 258 -13.20 4.74 5.00
C VAL A 258 -12.23 3.90 4.17
N PRO A 259 -10.91 4.17 4.23
CA PRO A 259 -9.91 3.31 3.62
C PRO A 259 -9.83 1.98 4.39
N LEU A 260 -9.95 0.88 3.66
CA LEU A 260 -9.94 -0.49 4.16
C LEU A 260 -8.85 -1.29 3.45
N ALA A 261 -8.23 -2.22 4.19
CA ALA A 261 -7.35 -3.25 3.68
C ALA A 261 -7.65 -4.58 4.38
N LEU A 262 -7.20 -5.69 3.79
CA LEU A 262 -7.48 -7.04 4.27
C LEU A 262 -6.20 -7.82 4.55
N GLN A 263 -6.23 -8.68 5.56
CA GLN A 263 -5.19 -9.69 5.78
C GLN A 263 -5.83 -11.06 5.95
N ALA A 264 -5.41 -12.04 5.14
CA ALA A 264 -5.73 -13.44 5.43
C ALA A 264 -4.88 -13.87 6.61
N ILE A 265 -5.49 -14.30 7.72
CA ILE A 265 -4.75 -14.67 8.94
C ILE A 265 -4.87 -16.17 9.24
N ASP A 266 -3.82 -16.71 9.85
CA ASP A 266 -3.83 -18.09 10.33
C ASP A 266 -4.45 -18.23 11.74
N ARG A 267 -4.46 -19.46 12.24
CA ARG A 267 -4.98 -19.79 13.58
C ARG A 267 -4.20 -19.16 14.75
N PHE A 268 -3.01 -18.62 14.52
CA PHE A 268 -2.23 -17.89 15.52
C PHE A 268 -2.52 -16.39 15.48
N GLY A 269 -3.30 -15.94 14.48
CA GLY A 269 -3.63 -14.54 14.26
C GLY A 269 -2.57 -13.80 13.44
N MET A 270 -1.59 -14.49 12.84
CA MET A 270 -0.58 -13.85 12.01
C MET A 270 -1.04 -13.77 10.55
N SER A 271 -0.70 -12.68 9.87
CA SER A 271 -0.94 -12.52 8.44
C SER A 271 -0.22 -13.60 7.64
N LEU A 272 -0.96 -14.27 6.76
CA LEU A 272 -0.44 -15.13 5.69
C LEU A 272 -0.22 -14.32 4.42
N LEU A 273 -1.05 -13.30 4.18
CA LEU A 273 -0.94 -12.36 3.07
C LEU A 273 -1.68 -11.08 3.45
N SER A 274 -1.01 -9.94 3.21
CA SER A 274 -1.56 -8.61 3.44
C SER A 274 -1.88 -7.94 2.11
N GLU A 275 -3.06 -7.35 1.97
CA GLU A 275 -3.41 -6.54 0.82
C GLU A 275 -2.66 -5.19 0.88
N PRO A 276 -1.82 -4.85 -0.10
CA PRO A 276 -0.98 -3.65 -0.05
C PRO A 276 -1.70 -2.37 -0.53
N ILE A 277 -3.02 -2.44 -0.77
CA ILE A 277 -3.81 -1.34 -1.32
C ILE A 277 -4.99 -1.01 -0.41
N TRP A 278 -5.36 0.26 -0.40
CA TRP A 278 -6.55 0.75 0.25
C TRP A 278 -7.73 0.77 -0.73
N PHE A 279 -8.86 0.21 -0.32
CA PHE A 279 -10.13 0.40 -1.01
C PHE A 279 -11.17 1.00 -0.07
N SER A 280 -12.32 1.41 -0.60
CA SER A 280 -13.44 1.87 0.24
C SER A 280 -14.75 1.40 -0.38
N ALA A 281 -15.80 1.29 0.43
CA ALA A 281 -17.15 1.01 -0.03
C ALA A 281 -18.11 2.10 0.45
N ARG A 282 -19.10 2.44 -0.37
CA ARG A 282 -20.13 3.43 -0.05
C ARG A 282 -21.11 2.88 0.98
N ALA A 283 -21.84 3.78 1.62
CA ALA A 283 -22.92 3.41 2.52
C ALA A 283 -23.96 2.59 1.77
N ASN A 284 -24.36 1.47 2.35
CA ASN A 284 -25.28 0.49 1.77
C ASN A 284 -24.75 -0.23 0.51
N GLU A 285 -23.47 -0.12 0.17
CA GLU A 285 -22.89 -0.86 -0.95
C GLU A 285 -22.52 -2.30 -0.54
N SER A 286 -22.66 -3.25 -1.46
CA SER A 286 -22.09 -4.59 -1.35
C SER A 286 -20.97 -4.77 -2.36
N ARG A 287 -19.79 -5.18 -1.89
CA ARG A 287 -18.62 -5.51 -2.71
C ARG A 287 -18.11 -6.91 -2.39
N VAL A 288 -18.30 -7.84 -3.32
CA VAL A 288 -17.85 -9.23 -3.16
C VAL A 288 -16.92 -9.58 -4.32
N CYS A 289 -15.69 -9.99 -4.00
CA CYS A 289 -14.72 -10.47 -4.98
C CYS A 289 -14.78 -11.99 -5.16
N GLY A 290 -14.14 -12.52 -6.21
CA GLY A 290 -14.03 -13.96 -6.43
C GLY A 290 -13.13 -14.63 -5.40
N GLY A 291 -12.02 -13.97 -5.05
CA GLY A 291 -11.03 -14.51 -4.12
C GLY A 291 -10.07 -13.45 -3.57
N CYS A 292 -8.90 -13.89 -3.11
CA CYS A 292 -7.88 -13.00 -2.55
C CYS A 292 -6.86 -12.65 -3.63
N HIS A 293 -7.08 -11.55 -4.36
CA HIS A 293 -6.25 -11.17 -5.52
C HIS A 293 -6.33 -12.24 -6.64
N GLU A 294 -7.56 -12.66 -6.93
CA GLU A 294 -7.90 -13.63 -7.97
C GLU A 294 -7.68 -13.07 -9.39
N ASP A 295 -7.71 -13.96 -10.38
CA ASP A 295 -7.68 -13.57 -11.78
C ASP A 295 -8.90 -12.71 -12.14
N ARG A 296 -8.67 -11.42 -12.41
CA ARG A 296 -9.70 -10.42 -12.72
C ARG A 296 -10.29 -10.57 -14.12
N VAL A 297 -9.71 -11.39 -15.01
CA VAL A 297 -10.30 -11.71 -16.33
C VAL A 297 -11.11 -13.00 -16.32
N LYS A 298 -10.98 -13.82 -15.27
CA LYS A 298 -11.81 -15.00 -15.07
C LYS A 298 -13.24 -14.57 -14.79
N THR A 299 -14.20 -15.18 -15.48
CA THR A 299 -15.62 -15.00 -15.13
C THR A 299 -15.89 -15.69 -13.80
N THR A 300 -16.07 -14.88 -12.77
CA THR A 300 -16.52 -15.35 -11.46
C THR A 300 -18.03 -15.56 -11.50
N VAL A 301 -18.46 -16.82 -11.50
CA VAL A 301 -19.89 -17.15 -11.43
C VAL A 301 -20.35 -17.05 -9.97
N VAL A 302 -21.01 -15.94 -9.63
CA VAL A 302 -21.71 -15.81 -8.35
C VAL A 302 -22.99 -16.63 -8.44
N ASN A 303 -23.01 -17.82 -7.87
CA ASN A 303 -24.23 -18.62 -7.77
C ASN A 303 -25.09 -18.09 -6.59
N PRO A 304 -26.28 -17.51 -6.84
CA PRO A 304 -27.12 -16.99 -5.77
C PRO A 304 -27.52 -18.10 -4.78
N GLY A 305 -27.38 -17.83 -3.48
CA GLY A 305 -27.83 -18.74 -2.41
C GLY A 305 -26.87 -19.88 -2.03
N LEU A 306 -25.64 -19.92 -2.55
CA LEU A 306 -24.67 -21.00 -2.27
C LEU A 306 -23.49 -20.62 -1.36
N LEU A 307 -23.30 -19.35 -1.03
CA LEU A 307 -22.20 -18.96 -0.13
C LEU A 307 -22.58 -19.28 1.32
N GLU A 308 -21.84 -20.18 1.94
CA GLU A 308 -22.05 -20.53 3.34
C GLU A 308 -21.89 -19.29 4.24
N ALA A 309 -21.00 -18.35 3.91
CA ALA A 309 -20.89 -17.07 4.61
C ALA A 309 -22.19 -16.25 4.60
N SER A 310 -23.03 -16.36 3.56
CA SER A 310 -24.34 -15.69 3.53
C SER A 310 -25.34 -16.33 4.48
N VAL A 311 -25.23 -17.65 4.72
CA VAL A 311 -26.06 -18.40 5.67
C VAL A 311 -25.62 -18.14 7.11
N ILE A 312 -24.30 -18.11 7.36
CA ILE A 312 -23.72 -17.78 8.67
C ILE A 312 -24.04 -16.33 9.07
N GLY A 313 -24.11 -15.45 8.07
CA GLY A 313 -24.27 -14.02 8.24
C GLY A 313 -22.92 -13.30 8.35
N PRO A 314 -22.85 -12.03 7.92
CA PRO A 314 -21.61 -11.27 7.94
C PRO A 314 -21.14 -11.00 9.37
N THR A 315 -19.82 -11.07 9.57
CA THR A 315 -19.20 -10.62 10.81
C THR A 315 -19.31 -9.09 10.90
N ASP A 316 -19.74 -8.55 12.03
CA ASP A 316 -19.74 -7.10 12.23
C ASP A 316 -18.33 -6.59 12.57
N ALA A 317 -17.62 -6.08 11.57
CA ALA A 317 -16.33 -5.43 11.71
C ALA A 317 -16.54 -3.90 11.87
N ARG A 318 -17.32 -3.54 12.90
CA ARG A 318 -17.63 -2.15 13.28
C ARG A 318 -18.43 -1.39 12.22
N GLY A 319 -19.31 -2.07 11.50
CA GLY A 319 -19.99 -1.57 10.30
C GLY A 319 -20.71 -0.23 10.48
N THR A 320 -21.40 -0.06 11.61
CA THR A 320 -22.13 1.17 11.93
C THR A 320 -21.50 1.96 13.08
N ALA A 321 -20.32 1.54 13.57
CA ALA A 321 -19.66 2.23 14.68
C ALA A 321 -19.07 3.56 14.20
N ALA A 322 -19.27 4.63 14.98
CA ALA A 322 -18.73 5.95 14.66
C ALA A 322 -17.19 5.95 14.71
N ARG A 323 -16.54 6.77 13.86
CA ARG A 323 -15.07 6.78 13.71
C ARG A 323 -14.31 7.03 15.01
N ASN A 324 -14.79 7.97 15.81
CA ASN A 324 -14.21 8.29 17.12
C ASN A 324 -14.35 7.19 18.18
N THR A 325 -15.14 6.14 17.91
CA THR A 325 -15.28 4.96 18.80
C THR A 325 -14.47 3.76 18.36
N ARG A 326 -13.79 3.84 17.20
CA ARG A 326 -12.97 2.75 16.65
C ARG A 326 -11.52 2.85 17.13
N LEU A 327 -11.36 2.72 18.44
CA LEU A 327 -10.10 2.65 19.18
C LEU A 327 -10.21 1.66 20.33
N SER A 328 -9.07 1.13 20.77
CA SER A 328 -8.97 0.27 21.95
C SER A 328 -9.13 1.11 23.21
N SER A 329 -9.77 0.56 24.24
CA SER A 329 -9.73 1.21 25.55
C SER A 329 -8.36 0.99 26.21
N LEU A 330 -7.89 1.96 27.01
CA LEU A 330 -6.64 1.77 27.78
C LEU A 330 -6.73 0.58 28.74
N ALA A 331 -7.93 0.26 29.23
CA ALA A 331 -8.16 -0.92 30.07
C ALA A 331 -7.98 -2.22 29.29
N ASP A 332 -8.45 -2.30 28.05
CA ASP A 332 -8.24 -3.47 27.18
C ASP A 332 -6.76 -3.62 26.81
N LEU A 333 -6.08 -2.51 26.48
CA LEU A 333 -4.63 -2.52 26.20
C LEU A 333 -3.81 -2.96 27.41
N ALA A 334 -4.19 -2.59 28.63
CA ALA A 334 -3.50 -3.01 29.85
C ALA A 334 -3.83 -4.45 30.28
N ASN A 335 -4.92 -5.04 29.79
CA ASN A 335 -5.38 -6.35 30.25
C ASN A 335 -4.60 -7.50 29.59
N ALA A 336 -3.75 -8.17 30.37
CA ALA A 336 -3.01 -9.36 29.91
C ALA A 336 -3.90 -10.59 29.72
N ASN A 337 -5.09 -10.64 30.35
CA ASN A 337 -6.03 -11.76 30.25
C ASN A 337 -7.27 -11.40 29.40
N LEU A 338 -7.14 -10.40 28.52
CA LEU A 338 -8.24 -9.91 27.68
C LEU A 338 -8.86 -11.02 26.82
N ILE A 339 -7.99 -11.86 26.26
CA ILE A 339 -8.37 -12.91 25.35
C ILE A 339 -8.75 -14.16 26.13
N THR A 340 -10.00 -14.60 25.96
CA THR A 340 -10.53 -15.80 26.59
C THR A 340 -11.33 -16.65 25.60
N THR A 341 -11.90 -17.76 26.05
CA THR A 341 -12.78 -18.61 25.24
C THR A 341 -14.21 -18.53 25.75
N GLN A 342 -15.17 -18.28 24.87
CA GLN A 342 -16.59 -18.41 25.15
C GLN A 342 -17.25 -19.23 24.04
N ASN A 343 -17.99 -20.28 24.41
CA ASN A 343 -18.67 -21.19 23.47
C ASN A 343 -17.74 -21.75 22.37
N GLY A 344 -16.50 -22.09 22.75
CA GLY A 344 -15.49 -22.62 21.81
C GLY A 344 -14.94 -21.59 20.82
N LYS A 345 -15.15 -20.30 21.06
CA LYS A 345 -14.64 -19.19 20.26
C LYS A 345 -13.77 -18.26 21.09
N THR A 346 -12.71 -17.76 20.48
CA THR A 346 -11.91 -16.63 20.98
C THR A 346 -12.80 -15.40 21.10
N ILE A 347 -12.66 -14.71 22.23
CA ILE A 347 -13.30 -13.41 22.49
C ILE A 347 -12.28 -12.45 23.09
N GLY A 348 -12.54 -11.16 22.93
CA GLY A 348 -11.70 -10.07 23.43
C GLY A 348 -10.66 -9.58 22.42
N ASP A 349 -10.36 -10.37 21.38
CA ASP A 349 -9.51 -9.95 20.26
C ASP A 349 -10.11 -8.76 19.50
N GLU A 350 -11.43 -8.70 19.38
CA GLU A 350 -12.16 -7.60 18.73
C GLU A 350 -12.05 -6.26 19.47
N ARG A 351 -11.57 -6.26 20.72
CA ARG A 351 -11.34 -5.05 21.53
C ARG A 351 -9.94 -4.47 21.37
N LEU A 352 -9.04 -5.15 20.65
CA LEU A 352 -7.73 -4.66 20.26
C LEU A 352 -7.81 -4.10 18.84
N LEU A 353 -7.94 -2.78 18.73
CA LEU A 353 -8.11 -2.07 17.45
C LEU A 353 -6.77 -1.47 17.00
N GLY A 354 -6.28 -0.43 17.68
CA GLY A 354 -4.98 0.18 17.41
C GLY A 354 -3.91 -0.26 18.41
N MET A 355 -2.65 -0.32 17.97
CA MET A 355 -1.50 -0.78 18.75
C MET A 355 -0.56 0.38 19.10
N ALA A 356 -1.04 1.32 19.92
CA ALA A 356 -0.20 2.39 20.45
C ALA A 356 0.98 1.82 21.24
N TRP A 357 2.21 2.09 20.80
CA TRP A 357 3.40 1.37 21.29
C TRP A 357 3.59 1.47 22.81
N ASP A 358 3.52 2.68 23.34
CA ASP A 358 3.68 2.98 24.76
C ASP A 358 2.53 2.45 25.64
N LYS A 359 1.34 2.24 25.06
CA LYS A 359 0.16 1.74 25.77
C LYS A 359 -0.03 0.23 25.66
N ALA A 360 0.35 -0.37 24.53
CA ALA A 360 0.05 -1.76 24.19
C ALA A 360 1.27 -2.69 24.32
N LEU A 361 2.45 -2.24 23.88
CA LEU A 361 3.65 -3.09 23.82
C LEU A 361 4.60 -2.82 24.98
N GLN A 362 4.83 -1.55 25.32
CA GLN A 362 5.74 -1.21 26.41
C GLN A 362 5.37 -1.91 27.75
N PRO A 363 4.09 -2.02 28.16
CA PRO A 363 3.74 -2.77 29.37
C PRO A 363 4.12 -4.25 29.32
N VAL A 364 4.12 -4.88 28.14
CA VAL A 364 4.57 -6.27 27.95
C VAL A 364 6.08 -6.36 28.19
N PHE A 365 6.83 -5.42 27.62
CA PHE A 365 8.28 -5.37 27.80
C PHE A 365 8.68 -5.06 29.24
N ASP A 366 8.02 -4.10 29.88
CA ASP A 366 8.28 -3.72 31.27
C ASP A 366 8.06 -4.90 32.21
N ALA A 367 7.02 -5.69 31.98
CA ALA A 367 6.70 -6.83 32.82
C ALA A 367 7.61 -8.04 32.58
N LYS A 368 8.08 -8.27 31.34
CA LYS A 368 8.63 -9.59 30.94
C LYS A 368 9.94 -9.56 30.15
N CYS A 369 10.47 -8.40 29.80
CA CYS A 369 11.65 -8.30 28.92
C CYS A 369 12.77 -7.40 29.47
N ILE A 370 12.45 -6.24 30.04
CA ILE A 370 13.45 -5.21 30.36
C ILE A 370 14.49 -5.64 31.41
N SER A 371 14.22 -6.68 32.20
CA SER A 371 15.18 -7.21 33.19
C SER A 371 16.45 -7.79 32.57
N CYS A 372 16.43 -8.12 31.27
CA CYS A 372 17.59 -8.60 30.52
C CYS A 372 17.84 -7.81 29.22
N HIS A 373 16.91 -6.91 28.89
CA HIS A 373 16.97 -6.06 27.71
C HIS A 373 16.98 -4.57 28.07
N GLU A 374 17.96 -4.18 28.87
CA GLU A 374 18.08 -2.87 29.51
C GLU A 374 19.09 -1.92 28.82
N GLY A 375 19.56 -2.25 27.63
CA GLY A 375 20.51 -1.38 26.91
C GLY A 375 21.96 -1.45 27.39
N THR A 376 22.31 -2.41 28.25
CA THR A 376 23.71 -2.69 28.61
C THR A 376 24.31 -3.68 27.62
N PRO A 377 25.41 -3.34 26.91
CA PRO A 377 25.96 -4.18 25.84
C PRO A 377 26.21 -5.62 26.29
N SER A 378 25.60 -6.58 25.60
CA SER A 378 25.74 -8.01 25.88
C SER A 378 25.29 -8.83 24.66
N ALA A 379 25.40 -10.16 24.73
CA ALA A 379 24.80 -11.01 23.69
C ALA A 379 23.27 -10.89 23.62
N ALA A 380 22.60 -10.55 24.73
CA ALA A 380 21.17 -10.26 24.78
C ALA A 380 20.84 -8.86 24.25
N ASN A 381 21.79 -7.93 24.38
CA ASN A 381 21.67 -6.53 23.98
C ASN A 381 22.76 -6.17 22.97
N PRO A 382 22.65 -6.67 21.72
CA PRO A 382 23.65 -6.40 20.69
C PRO A 382 23.70 -4.89 20.39
N THR A 383 24.89 -4.43 19.98
CA THR A 383 25.13 -3.05 19.57
C THR A 383 25.41 -3.02 18.09
N TYR A 384 24.84 -2.08 17.37
CA TYR A 384 25.24 -1.75 16.00
C TYR A 384 25.64 -0.28 15.92
N THR A 385 26.29 0.11 14.81
CA THR A 385 26.78 1.47 14.59
C THR A 385 26.19 2.03 13.31
N ILE A 386 25.86 3.32 13.33
CA ILE A 386 25.50 4.13 12.17
C ILE A 386 26.61 5.15 11.98
N SER A 387 27.12 5.30 10.76
CA SER A 387 28.20 6.25 10.44
C SER A 387 27.91 7.02 9.17
N THR A 388 28.55 8.17 9.01
CA THR A 388 28.66 8.88 7.73
C THR A 388 29.39 8.01 6.71
N ALA A 389 29.16 8.23 5.41
CA ALA A 389 29.82 7.47 4.35
C ALA A 389 31.35 7.59 4.36
N ASP A 390 31.90 8.70 4.87
CA ASP A 390 33.35 8.89 5.06
C ASP A 390 33.89 8.26 6.35
N GLY A 391 33.01 7.77 7.22
CA GLY A 391 33.33 7.15 8.51
C GLY A 391 33.82 8.11 9.59
N LEU A 392 33.78 9.44 9.36
CA LEU A 392 34.30 10.43 10.31
C LEU A 392 33.38 10.64 11.52
N THR A 393 32.07 10.56 11.32
CA THR A 393 31.07 10.60 12.40
C THR A 393 30.42 9.24 12.55
N SER A 394 30.29 8.76 13.79
CA SER A 394 29.55 7.53 14.07
C SER A 394 28.84 7.59 15.41
N VAL A 395 27.73 6.87 15.50
CA VAL A 395 26.94 6.70 16.71
C VAL A 395 26.51 5.25 16.85
N SER A 396 26.49 4.74 18.09
CA SER A 396 26.14 3.36 18.37
C SER A 396 24.79 3.24 19.06
N TRP A 397 24.03 2.21 18.68
CA TRP A 397 22.80 1.85 19.33
C TRP A 397 22.90 0.45 19.93
N THR A 398 22.77 0.37 21.26
CA THR A 398 22.65 -0.90 22.00
C THR A 398 21.19 -1.22 22.20
N PHE A 399 20.81 -2.48 21.90
CA PHE A 399 19.44 -2.95 22.02
C PHE A 399 18.87 -2.78 23.44
N ASP A 400 17.73 -2.09 23.55
CA ASP A 400 17.14 -1.61 24.79
C ASP A 400 15.62 -1.62 24.67
N LEU A 401 14.93 -2.38 25.52
CA LEU A 401 13.47 -2.50 25.52
C LEU A 401 12.79 -1.59 26.55
N ARG A 402 13.50 -0.66 27.17
CA ARG A 402 12.91 0.30 28.11
C ARG A 402 12.10 1.37 27.38
N GLY A 403 11.02 1.82 28.03
CA GLY A 403 10.14 2.89 27.54
C GLY A 403 10.72 4.30 27.64
N VAL A 404 12.04 4.44 27.69
CA VAL A 404 12.72 5.74 27.83
C VAL A 404 13.04 6.32 26.46
N LYS A 405 12.88 7.64 26.28
CA LYS A 405 13.40 8.32 25.10
C LYS A 405 14.93 8.30 25.13
N LYS A 406 15.55 7.95 24.02
CA LYS A 406 17.00 7.93 23.87
C LYS A 406 17.35 8.56 22.51
N PRO A 407 17.93 9.77 22.49
CA PRO A 407 18.26 10.46 21.24
C PRO A 407 19.35 9.69 20.48
N LEU A 408 19.27 9.70 19.15
CA LEU A 408 20.29 9.14 18.27
C LEU A 408 20.66 10.16 17.21
N VAL A 409 21.56 11.07 17.58
CA VAL A 409 21.93 12.20 16.73
C VAL A 409 23.22 11.90 15.97
N ILE A 410 23.18 12.08 14.65
CA ILE A 410 24.36 12.06 13.76
C ILE A 410 24.30 13.27 12.83
N ASP A 411 25.40 14.01 12.72
CA ASP A 411 25.50 15.25 11.93
C ASP A 411 24.36 16.28 12.15
N GLY A 412 23.80 16.31 13.36
CA GLY A 412 22.72 17.22 13.75
C GLY A 412 21.31 16.70 13.47
N GLU A 413 21.16 15.53 12.83
CA GLU A 413 19.88 14.87 12.57
C GLU A 413 19.58 13.83 13.68
N ASP A 414 18.40 13.91 14.30
CA ASP A 414 17.95 12.92 15.29
C ASP A 414 17.18 11.78 14.60
N LEU A 415 17.83 10.64 14.42
CA LEU A 415 17.27 9.48 13.74
C LEU A 415 16.21 8.74 14.57
N ALA A 416 16.23 8.90 15.90
CA ALA A 416 15.31 8.20 16.81
C ALA A 416 14.02 8.98 17.08
N GLY A 417 14.01 10.29 16.78
CA GLY A 417 12.86 11.16 16.97
C GLY A 417 12.29 11.14 18.40
N GLU A 418 10.97 11.14 18.51
CA GLU A 418 10.25 11.11 19.80
C GLU A 418 10.00 9.69 20.35
N TRP A 419 10.54 8.66 19.70
CA TRP A 419 10.19 7.28 20.02
C TRP A 419 10.98 6.75 21.23
N SER A 420 10.41 5.75 21.92
CA SER A 420 11.10 5.07 23.02
C SER A 420 12.25 4.20 22.49
N ALA A 421 13.22 3.93 23.36
CA ALA A 421 14.34 3.03 23.04
C ALA A 421 13.82 1.65 22.60
N SER A 422 12.77 1.15 23.25
CA SER A 422 12.10 -0.10 22.87
C SER A 422 11.56 -0.11 21.44
N TYR A 423 10.94 0.98 21.01
CA TYR A 423 10.42 1.11 19.65
C TYR A 423 11.56 1.05 18.65
N PHE A 424 12.55 1.92 18.84
CA PHE A 424 13.67 2.03 17.92
C PHE A 424 14.49 0.74 17.87
N SER A 425 14.65 0.04 18.99
CA SER A 425 15.32 -1.26 19.05
C SER A 425 14.60 -2.36 18.28
N VAL A 426 13.27 -2.31 18.21
CA VAL A 426 12.48 -3.37 17.57
C VAL A 426 12.21 -3.07 16.09
N ALA A 427 11.84 -1.82 15.79
CA ALA A 427 11.54 -1.35 14.43
C ALA A 427 12.81 -1.03 13.63
N GLY A 428 13.86 -0.52 14.29
CA GLY A 428 15.07 0.00 13.64
C GLY A 428 14.94 1.47 13.21
N PRO A 429 16.03 2.05 12.66
CA PRO A 429 16.01 3.38 12.06
C PRO A 429 15.12 3.41 10.82
N ASP A 430 14.69 4.61 10.47
CA ASP A 430 14.07 4.87 9.18
C ASP A 430 15.13 4.70 8.08
N MET A 431 14.97 3.68 7.25
CA MET A 431 15.94 3.35 6.21
C MET A 431 15.92 4.35 5.04
N GLU A 432 14.82 5.08 4.82
CA GLU A 432 14.78 6.18 3.83
C GLU A 432 15.64 7.35 4.34
N ALA A 433 15.52 7.70 5.62
CA ALA A 433 16.38 8.71 6.25
C ALA A 433 17.87 8.32 6.25
N ILE A 434 18.18 7.02 6.41
CA ILE A 434 19.55 6.51 6.28
C ILE A 434 20.09 6.70 4.86
N GLU A 435 19.29 6.39 3.84
CA GLU A 435 19.67 6.54 2.43
C GLU A 435 19.84 8.01 2.04
N ASP A 436 18.86 8.85 2.36
CA ASP A 436 18.87 10.30 2.07
C ASP A 436 20.02 11.02 2.79
N GLY A 437 20.34 10.59 4.01
CA GLY A 437 21.46 11.11 4.80
C GLY A 437 22.84 10.59 4.35
N ASN A 438 22.92 9.73 3.34
CA ASN A 438 24.15 9.05 2.93
C ASN A 438 24.87 8.37 4.12
N LEU A 439 24.09 7.71 4.97
CA LEU A 439 24.55 7.02 6.17
C LEU A 439 24.72 5.52 5.92
N VAL A 440 25.61 4.90 6.70
CA VAL A 440 25.94 3.48 6.62
C VAL A 440 25.65 2.82 7.96
N VAL A 441 24.90 1.72 7.93
CA VAL A 441 24.60 0.90 9.12
C VAL A 441 25.50 -0.33 9.13
N SER A 442 26.07 -0.68 10.29
CA SER A 442 26.92 -1.86 10.42
C SER A 442 26.16 -3.16 10.11
N SER A 443 26.90 -4.19 9.65
CA SER A 443 26.33 -5.49 9.26
C SER A 443 25.72 -6.29 10.43
N GLU A 444 25.89 -5.84 11.67
CA GLU A 444 25.30 -6.46 12.87
C GLU A 444 23.86 -6.00 13.14
N PHE A 445 23.38 -4.98 12.41
CA PHE A 445 22.01 -4.47 12.53
C PHE A 445 20.97 -5.54 12.19
N LYS A 446 19.88 -5.55 12.97
CA LYS A 446 18.75 -6.46 12.80
C LYS A 446 17.45 -5.71 13.00
N VAL A 447 16.49 -5.99 12.14
CA VAL A 447 15.08 -5.60 12.31
C VAL A 447 14.36 -6.74 13.03
N TYR A 448 13.78 -6.46 14.20
CA TYR A 448 13.17 -7.48 15.04
C TYR A 448 11.67 -7.68 14.77
N MET A 449 10.97 -6.64 14.32
CA MET A 449 9.62 -6.72 13.77
C MET A 449 9.59 -6.20 12.33
N LYS A 450 9.04 -7.02 11.43
CA LYS A 450 8.84 -6.68 10.04
C LYS A 450 7.40 -6.19 9.83
N PRO A 451 7.21 -5.00 9.26
CA PRO A 451 5.88 -4.51 8.90
C PRO A 451 5.11 -5.49 8.03
N GLN A 452 3.84 -5.73 8.36
CA GLN A 452 2.92 -6.64 7.66
C GLN A 452 3.36 -8.12 7.59
N ASP A 453 4.39 -8.52 8.34
CA ASP A 453 4.92 -9.88 8.39
C ASP A 453 5.30 -10.28 9.83
N ALA A 454 4.30 -10.48 10.69
CA ALA A 454 4.51 -11.00 12.03
C ALA A 454 5.23 -12.36 12.00
N ARG A 455 4.89 -13.25 11.06
CA ARG A 455 5.48 -14.60 10.98
C ARG A 455 6.98 -14.58 10.68
N GLY A 456 7.44 -13.66 9.83
CA GLY A 456 8.85 -13.47 9.48
C GLY A 456 9.63 -12.56 10.42
N SER A 457 8.98 -12.02 11.46
CA SER A 457 9.61 -11.17 12.49
C SER A 457 10.42 -11.99 13.48
N ILE A 458 11.67 -11.59 13.74
CA ILE A 458 12.57 -12.28 14.68
C ILE A 458 11.95 -12.34 16.08
N LEU A 459 11.38 -11.24 16.55
CA LEU A 459 10.75 -11.16 17.87
C LEU A 459 9.63 -12.19 18.01
N ILE A 460 8.74 -12.28 17.01
CA ILE A 460 7.62 -13.23 17.00
C ILE A 460 8.11 -14.67 16.96
N GLN A 461 9.12 -14.98 16.15
CA GLN A 461 9.73 -16.33 16.12
C GLN A 461 10.36 -16.71 17.46
N LYS A 462 10.96 -15.75 18.17
CA LYS A 462 11.58 -15.97 19.49
C LYS A 462 10.56 -16.21 20.57
N VAL A 463 9.51 -15.40 20.67
CA VAL A 463 8.46 -15.59 21.69
C VAL A 463 7.57 -16.81 21.37
N ASN A 464 7.51 -17.20 20.10
CA ASN A 464 6.78 -18.36 19.58
C ASN A 464 5.33 -18.44 20.09
N PRO A 465 4.41 -17.64 19.52
CA PRO A 465 3.03 -17.57 19.96
C PRO A 465 2.31 -18.91 20.00
N THR A 466 1.40 -19.03 20.95
CA THR A 466 0.44 -20.12 20.99
C THR A 466 -0.75 -19.88 20.07
N GLN A 467 -1.44 -20.95 19.66
CA GLN A 467 -2.66 -20.86 18.86
C GLN A 467 -3.67 -19.97 19.56
N LEU A 468 -4.26 -19.06 18.79
CA LEU A 468 -5.25 -18.10 19.25
C LEU A 468 -6.67 -18.52 18.86
N TYR A 469 -6.84 -19.13 17.69
CA TYR A 469 -8.12 -19.43 17.07
C TYR A 469 -8.29 -20.91 16.70
N PRO A 470 -9.52 -21.44 16.60
CA PRO A 470 -10.79 -20.81 16.99
C PRO A 470 -10.93 -20.60 18.50
N ALA A 471 -10.03 -21.19 19.29
CA ALA A 471 -9.87 -20.94 20.71
C ALA A 471 -8.37 -21.06 21.08
N PRO A 472 -7.92 -20.32 22.12
CA PRO A 472 -6.58 -20.49 22.68
C PRO A 472 -6.24 -21.93 23.03
N SER A 473 -5.04 -22.39 22.66
CA SER A 473 -4.50 -23.70 23.08
C SER A 473 -2.98 -23.64 23.25
N SER A 474 -2.34 -24.70 23.73
CA SER A 474 -0.87 -24.74 23.90
C SER A 474 -0.08 -25.00 22.61
N ALA A 475 -0.75 -25.24 21.48
CA ALA A 475 -0.08 -25.47 20.19
C ALA A 475 0.73 -24.24 19.78
N ARG A 476 1.96 -24.43 19.30
CA ARG A 476 2.91 -23.35 18.97
C ARG A 476 2.97 -23.05 17.47
N ALA A 477 3.27 -21.80 17.16
CA ALA A 477 3.40 -21.29 15.79
C ALA A 477 4.65 -21.83 15.07
N PHE A 478 5.71 -22.12 15.83
CA PHE A 478 7.00 -22.59 15.34
C PHE A 478 7.44 -23.84 16.10
N THR A 479 8.28 -24.66 15.46
CA THR A 479 8.86 -25.89 16.03
C THR A 479 10.00 -25.62 17.00
N THR A 480 10.49 -24.37 17.07
CA THR A 480 11.55 -23.94 17.99
C THR A 480 11.05 -23.78 19.42
N SER A 481 11.92 -23.92 20.40
CA SER A 481 11.56 -23.60 21.79
C SER A 481 11.20 -22.12 21.93
N PRO A 482 10.11 -21.77 22.66
CA PRO A 482 9.80 -20.39 22.97
C PRO A 482 10.88 -19.80 23.88
N HIS A 483 11.04 -18.48 23.85
CA HIS A 483 11.99 -17.79 24.71
C HIS A 483 11.71 -18.01 26.20
N SER A 484 10.45 -18.22 26.61
CA SER A 484 10.08 -18.61 27.98
C SER A 484 10.75 -19.91 28.46
N GLY A 485 11.13 -20.80 27.52
CA GLY A 485 11.81 -22.07 27.80
C GLY A 485 13.19 -21.92 28.43
N VAL A 486 13.76 -20.70 28.48
CA VAL A 486 15.01 -20.40 29.20
C VAL A 486 14.79 -19.90 30.64
N GLY A 487 13.58 -20.06 31.19
CA GLY A 487 13.28 -19.83 32.62
C GLY A 487 12.53 -18.53 32.94
N TYR A 488 11.84 -17.93 31.96
CA TYR A 488 11.13 -16.65 32.11
C TYR A 488 9.61 -16.79 31.90
N PRO A 489 8.80 -15.85 32.42
CA PRO A 489 7.35 -15.91 32.29
C PRO A 489 6.89 -15.96 30.83
N GLU A 490 5.96 -16.87 30.55
CA GLU A 490 5.29 -16.98 29.25
C GLU A 490 4.43 -15.74 28.98
N LEU A 491 4.33 -15.33 27.71
CA LEU A 491 3.34 -14.33 27.31
C LEU A 491 1.93 -14.93 27.30
N THR A 492 0.93 -14.12 27.62
CA THR A 492 -0.48 -14.51 27.50
C THR A 492 -0.93 -14.44 26.04
N SER A 493 -2.09 -15.01 25.72
CA SER A 493 -2.68 -14.88 24.38
C SER A 493 -2.91 -13.42 23.98
N ALA A 494 -3.29 -12.56 24.93
CA ALA A 494 -3.48 -11.13 24.65
C ALA A 494 -2.17 -10.42 24.33
N GLU A 495 -1.09 -10.73 25.06
CA GLU A 495 0.22 -10.16 24.81
C GLU A 495 0.82 -10.65 23.48
N PHE A 496 0.65 -11.94 23.16
CA PHE A 496 1.00 -12.46 21.84
C PHE A 496 0.26 -11.72 20.73
N LEU A 497 -1.06 -11.55 20.85
CA LEU A 497 -1.83 -10.86 19.81
C LEU A 497 -1.40 -9.39 19.67
N LYS A 498 -1.08 -8.68 20.77
CA LYS A 498 -0.58 -7.29 20.70
C LYS A 498 0.71 -7.20 19.88
N LEU A 499 1.67 -8.10 20.10
CA LEU A 499 2.92 -8.14 19.34
C LEU A 499 2.68 -8.50 17.86
N ILE A 500 1.78 -9.45 17.60
CA ILE A 500 1.41 -9.84 16.24
C ILE A 500 0.73 -8.68 15.50
N LEU A 501 -0.25 -8.02 16.12
CA LEU A 501 -0.94 -6.88 15.54
C LEU A 501 0.02 -5.73 15.29
N ALA A 502 0.92 -5.42 16.22
CA ALA A 502 1.92 -4.38 16.01
C ALA A 502 2.78 -4.64 14.77
N ALA A 503 3.25 -5.88 14.57
CA ALA A 503 4.00 -6.25 13.37
C ALA A 503 3.13 -6.21 12.11
N ASP A 504 1.97 -6.87 12.14
CA ASP A 504 1.09 -6.98 10.97
C ASP A 504 0.47 -5.64 10.57
N MET A 505 0.38 -4.65 11.47
CA MET A 505 -0.23 -3.35 11.23
C MET A 505 0.79 -2.22 10.98
N GLY A 506 2.04 -2.56 10.66
CA GLY A 506 3.03 -1.60 10.16
C GLY A 506 4.18 -1.28 11.11
N VAL A 507 4.19 -1.82 12.34
CA VAL A 507 5.16 -1.49 13.40
C VAL A 507 5.13 0.01 13.73
N ASN A 508 3.94 0.56 13.92
CA ASN A 508 3.79 1.99 14.21
C ASN A 508 4.08 2.29 15.69
N PHE A 509 4.64 3.46 15.98
CA PHE A 509 4.72 3.99 17.34
C PHE A 509 3.38 4.61 17.76
N TYR A 510 2.83 5.43 16.87
CA TYR A 510 1.58 6.14 17.07
C TYR A 510 0.38 5.33 16.57
N ALA A 511 -0.68 5.33 17.38
CA ALA A 511 -2.02 4.91 17.04
C ALA A 511 -3.02 5.87 17.71
N ARG A 512 -4.32 5.77 17.39
CA ARG A 512 -5.35 6.68 17.96
C ARG A 512 -5.29 6.76 19.49
N GLU A 513 -4.91 5.66 20.15
CA GLU A 513 -4.80 5.56 21.60
C GLU A 513 -3.64 6.36 22.24
N ASN A 514 -2.68 6.85 21.45
CA ASN A 514 -1.59 7.72 21.91
C ASN A 514 -1.34 8.91 20.96
N ASN A 515 -2.38 9.34 20.22
CA ASN A 515 -2.29 10.49 19.32
C ASN A 515 -1.89 11.76 20.08
N PRO A 516 -0.70 12.35 19.83
CA PRO A 516 -0.24 13.52 20.58
C PRO A 516 -0.98 14.81 20.21
N GLY A 517 -1.64 14.87 19.05
CA GLY A 517 -2.40 16.04 18.61
C GLY A 517 -3.83 16.08 19.13
N VAL A 518 -4.30 15.03 19.81
CA VAL A 518 -5.66 14.95 20.35
C VAL A 518 -5.59 14.79 21.86
N THR A 519 -5.98 15.85 22.59
CA THR A 519 -6.00 15.85 24.07
C THR A 519 -7.27 15.21 24.66
N SER A 520 -8.28 14.94 23.82
CA SER A 520 -9.47 14.14 24.14
C SER A 520 -10.14 13.65 22.85
N TYR A 521 -10.40 12.34 22.73
CA TYR A 521 -11.26 11.76 21.69
C TYR A 521 -12.71 11.65 22.14
#